data_AF-A0A7J9ZMF1-F1
#
_entry.id   AF-A0A7J9ZMF1-F1
#
_cell.length_a   1.000
_cell.length_b   1.000
_cell.length_c   1.000
_cell.angle_alpha   90.00
_cell.angle_beta   90.00
_cell.angle_gamma   90.00
#
_symmetry.space_group_name_H-M   'P 1'
#
loop_
_entity.id
_entity.type
_entity.pdbx_description
1 polymer ?
#
loop_
_entity_poly.entity_id
_entity_poly.type
_entity_poly.pdbx_seq_one_letter_code
_entity_poly.pdbx_strand_id
1 'polypeptide(L)'
;MLELIATGTFGAGSTFPLDLPPEDVMVEIFRRHEETVRAALPAERLLVFDVREGWEPLCRFLEVPVPEEPFPHLNEGETMRRTLEEVAVRGVIPNPFEQR
;
A
#
# COMPACT_ATOMS: atom_id res chain seq x y z
N MET A 1 5.96 11.98 -11.14
CA MET A 1 4.91 11.20 -10.43
C MET A 1 5.06 11.33 -8.92
N LEU A 2 6.19 10.92 -8.33
CA LEU A 2 6.42 11.00 -6.88
C LEU A 2 6.32 12.41 -6.30
N GLU A 3 6.82 13.44 -6.99
CA GLU A 3 6.66 14.84 -6.53
C GLU A 3 5.21 15.32 -6.52
N LEU A 4 4.42 14.90 -7.51
CA LEU A 4 2.98 15.21 -7.59
C LEU A 4 2.22 14.53 -6.44
N ILE A 5 2.59 13.29 -6.11
CA ILE A 5 2.07 12.58 -4.93
C ILE A 5 2.48 13.31 -3.65
N ALA A 6 3.76 13.64 -3.48
CA ALA A 6 4.24 14.33 -2.28
C ALA A 6 3.53 15.67 -2.06
N THR A 7 3.38 16.45 -3.13
CA THR A 7 2.69 17.74 -3.09
C THR A 7 1.19 17.58 -2.85
N GLY A 8 0.56 16.62 -3.51
CA GLY A 8 -0.88 16.35 -3.38
C GLY A 8 -1.28 15.77 -2.02
N THR A 9 -0.41 14.97 -1.39
CA THR A 9 -0.67 14.32 -0.10
C THR A 9 -0.19 15.15 1.09
N PHE A 10 0.99 15.77 0.99
CA PHE A 10 1.66 16.45 2.11
C PHE A 10 1.79 17.97 1.91
N GLY A 11 1.20 18.53 0.85
CA GLY A 11 1.13 19.97 0.60
C GLY A 11 2.30 20.55 -0.22
N ALA A 12 2.14 21.82 -0.64
CA ALA A 12 3.13 22.52 -1.45
C ALA A 12 4.48 22.67 -0.73
N GLY A 13 5.56 22.28 -1.42
CA GLY A 13 6.92 22.27 -0.87
C GLY A 13 7.33 20.93 -0.25
N SER A 14 6.40 19.98 -0.10
CA SER A 14 6.73 18.61 0.27
C SER A 14 7.33 17.88 -0.92
N THR A 15 8.54 17.36 -0.72
CA THR A 15 9.22 16.49 -1.68
C THR A 15 9.49 15.16 -1.01
N PHE A 16 9.37 14.07 -1.77
CA PHE A 16 10.08 12.87 -1.38
C PHE A 16 11.57 13.12 -1.66
N PRO A 17 12.47 12.81 -0.71
CA PRO A 17 13.90 12.90 -0.99
C PRO A 17 14.23 11.99 -2.18
N LEU A 18 14.60 12.61 -3.29
CA LEU A 18 14.91 11.92 -4.56
C LEU A 18 16.30 11.27 -4.55
N ASP A 19 17.10 11.49 -3.51
CA ASP A 19 18.34 10.75 -3.27
C ASP A 19 18.00 9.38 -2.68
N LEU A 20 17.30 8.58 -3.48
CA LEU A 20 16.98 7.22 -3.16
C LEU A 20 18.26 6.38 -3.27
N PRO A 21 18.56 5.52 -2.28
CA PRO A 21 19.66 4.57 -2.41
C PRO A 21 19.49 3.69 -3.65
N PRO A 22 20.58 3.04 -4.12
CA PRO A 22 20.49 2.00 -5.14
C PRO A 22 19.44 0.92 -4.80
N GLU A 23 18.87 0.29 -5.83
CA GLU A 23 17.78 -0.68 -5.67
C GLU A 23 18.13 -1.83 -4.73
N ASP A 24 19.33 -2.39 -4.84
CA ASP A 24 19.84 -3.45 -3.98
C ASP A 24 19.89 -3.02 -2.50
N VAL A 25 20.29 -1.77 -2.24
CA VAL A 25 20.27 -1.18 -0.90
C VAL A 25 18.84 -1.03 -0.38
N MET A 26 17.90 -0.60 -1.22
CA MET A 26 16.48 -0.48 -0.83
C MET A 26 15.85 -1.85 -0.53
N VAL A 27 16.16 -2.87 -1.34
CA VAL A 27 15.71 -4.25 -1.11
C VAL A 27 16.27 -4.80 0.20
N GLU A 28 17.52 -4.51 0.52
CA GLU A 28 18.13 -4.92 1.78
C GLU A 28 17.48 -4.23 2.99
N ILE A 29 17.21 -2.93 2.89
CA ILE A 29 16.48 -2.19 3.93
C ILE A 29 15.09 -2.79 4.17
N PHE A 30 14.38 -3.13 3.09
CA PHE A 30 13.07 -3.77 3.17
C PHE A 30 13.12 -5.13 3.88
N ARG A 31 14.05 -6.01 3.45
CA ARG A 31 14.23 -7.35 4.06
C ARG A 31 14.60 -7.27 5.53
N ARG A 32 15.54 -6.38 5.87
CA ARG A 32 15.94 -6.15 7.27
C ARG A 32 14.76 -5.70 8.13
N HIS A 33 13.89 -4.83 7.59
CA HIS A 33 12.69 -4.41 8.31
C HIS A 33 11.72 -5.59 8.51
N GLU A 34 11.47 -6.37 7.47
CA GLU A 34 10.63 -7.57 7.54
C GLU A 34 11.14 -8.56 8.60
N GLU A 35 12.45 -8.85 8.62
CA GLU A 35 13.09 -9.69 9.63
C GLU A 35 12.93 -9.12 11.05
N THR A 36 13.08 -7.80 11.20
CA THR A 36 12.91 -7.11 12.49
C THR A 36 11.49 -7.31 13.02
N VAL A 37 10.47 -7.15 12.16
CA VAL A 37 9.06 -7.36 12.53
C VAL A 37 8.80 -8.83 12.90
N ARG A 38 9.33 -9.77 12.11
CA ARG A 38 9.20 -11.21 12.38
C ARG A 38 9.85 -11.64 13.69
N ALA A 39 11.00 -11.06 14.03
CA ALA A 39 11.70 -11.36 15.28
C ALA A 39 11.08 -10.70 16.52
N ALA A 40 10.38 -9.58 16.35
CA ALA A 40 9.80 -8.81 17.45
C ALA A 40 8.45 -9.38 17.95
N LEU A 41 7.79 -10.24 17.17
CA LEU A 41 6.44 -10.72 17.46
C LEU A 41 6.40 -12.26 17.58
N PRO A 42 5.65 -12.81 18.55
CA PRO A 42 5.32 -14.23 18.58
C PRO A 42 4.59 -14.65 17.30
N ALA A 43 4.84 -15.87 16.81
CA ALA A 43 4.30 -16.36 15.55
C ALA A 43 2.75 -16.38 15.54
N GLU A 44 2.14 -16.67 16.68
CA GLU A 44 0.68 -16.65 16.86
C GLU A 44 0.05 -15.26 16.77
N ARG A 45 0.86 -14.18 16.85
CA ARG A 45 0.41 -12.79 16.72
C ARG A 45 0.84 -12.14 15.41
N LEU A 46 1.45 -12.89 14.49
CA LEU A 46 1.94 -12.40 13.23
C LEU A 46 1.46 -13.25 12.06
N LEU A 47 0.71 -12.64 11.14
CA LEU A 47 0.46 -13.18 9.82
C LEU A 47 1.40 -12.52 8.82
N VAL A 48 2.16 -13.33 8.10
CA VAL A 48 2.83 -12.89 6.87
C VAL A 48 1.90 -13.24 5.72
N PHE A 49 1.39 -12.21 5.06
CA PHE A 49 0.28 -12.32 4.13
C PHE A 49 0.71 -11.89 2.73
N ASP A 50 0.51 -12.75 1.74
CA ASP A 50 0.59 -12.36 0.33
C ASP A 50 -0.81 -11.94 -0.13
N VAL A 51 -0.95 -10.66 -0.51
CA VAL A 51 -2.24 -10.07 -0.93
C VAL A 51 -2.88 -10.80 -2.12
N ARG A 52 -2.09 -11.57 -2.90
CA ARG A 52 -2.60 -12.40 -4.01
C ARG A 52 -3.38 -13.63 -3.53
N GLU A 53 -3.24 -14.01 -2.28
CA GLU A 53 -3.99 -15.12 -1.66
C GLU A 53 -5.45 -14.74 -1.34
N GLY A 54 -5.81 -13.45 -1.43
CA GLY A 54 -7.17 -12.96 -1.18
C GLY A 54 -7.59 -13.06 0.28
N TRP A 55 -8.90 -13.19 0.53
CA TRP A 55 -9.46 -13.11 1.88
C TRP A 55 -9.04 -14.25 2.82
N GLU A 56 -8.80 -15.44 2.27
CA GLU A 56 -8.83 -16.66 3.06
C GLU A 56 -7.75 -16.74 4.18
N PRO A 57 -6.46 -16.44 3.94
CA PRO A 57 -5.46 -16.50 5.01
C PRO A 57 -5.69 -15.42 6.07
N LEU A 58 -6.14 -14.23 5.65
CA LEU A 58 -6.41 -13.11 6.54
C LEU A 58 -7.61 -13.38 7.46
N CYS A 59 -8.74 -13.81 6.89
CA CYS A 59 -9.93 -14.12 7.66
C CYS A 59 -9.70 -15.29 8.63
N ARG A 60 -8.94 -16.31 8.20
CA ARG A 60 -8.56 -17.44 9.07
C ARG A 60 -7.73 -16.97 10.27
N PHE A 61 -6.75 -16.10 10.04
CA PHE A 61 -5.89 -15.57 11.10
C PHE A 61 -6.66 -14.67 12.08
N LEU A 62 -7.63 -13.91 11.59
CA LEU A 62 -8.48 -13.02 12.39
C LEU A 62 -9.69 -13.71 13.02
N GLU A 63 -9.91 -15.00 12.74
CA GLU A 63 -11.06 -15.78 13.20
C GLU A 63 -12.42 -15.19 12.81
N VAL A 64 -12.51 -14.63 11.60
CA VAL A 64 -13.74 -14.04 11.04
C VAL A 64 -14.19 -14.78 9.78
N PRO A 65 -15.50 -14.72 9.42
CA PRO A 65 -15.99 -15.29 8.17
C PRO A 65 -15.33 -14.64 6.94
N VAL A 66 -15.15 -15.42 5.87
CA VAL A 66 -14.74 -14.90 4.55
C VAL A 66 -15.93 -14.17 3.92
N PRO A 67 -15.78 -12.90 3.48
CA PRO A 67 -16.84 -12.20 2.80
C PRO A 67 -17.16 -12.78 1.41
N GLU A 68 -18.39 -12.56 0.92
CA GLU A 68 -18.79 -12.96 -0.44
C GLU A 68 -18.21 -12.03 -1.53
N GLU A 69 -17.80 -10.82 -1.16
CA GLU A 69 -17.24 -9.85 -2.10
C GLU A 69 -15.79 -10.18 -2.49
N PRO A 70 -15.37 -9.84 -3.73
CA PRO A 70 -14.00 -10.08 -4.17
C PRO A 70 -13.00 -9.30 -3.32
N PHE A 71 -11.80 -9.85 -3.15
CA PHE A 71 -10.71 -9.15 -2.48
C PHE A 71 -10.38 -7.84 -3.23
N PRO A 72 -10.22 -6.70 -2.54
CA PRO A 72 -10.11 -5.40 -3.20
C PRO A 72 -8.77 -5.19 -3.92
N HIS A 73 -8.82 -4.73 -5.17
CA HIS A 73 -7.66 -4.34 -5.99
C HIS A 73 -7.77 -2.88 -6.43
N LEU A 74 -7.45 -1.95 -5.53
CA LEU A 74 -7.73 -0.52 -5.73
C LEU A 74 -6.48 0.34 -5.92
N ASN A 75 -5.33 -0.12 -5.44
CA ASN A 75 -4.06 0.63 -5.47
C ASN A 75 -3.12 0.13 -6.58
N GLU A 76 -3.67 -0.22 -7.74
CA GLU A 76 -2.85 -0.56 -8.91
C GLU A 76 -2.19 0.70 -9.47
N GLY A 77 -0.96 0.58 -9.96
CA GLY A 77 -0.18 1.75 -10.41
C GLY A 77 -0.88 2.56 -11.51
N GLU A 78 -1.62 1.89 -12.39
CA GLU A 78 -2.42 2.56 -13.43
C GLU A 78 -3.62 3.32 -12.84
N THR A 79 -4.35 2.70 -11.91
CA THR A 79 -5.46 3.33 -11.19
C THR A 79 -4.98 4.54 -10.40
N MET A 80 -3.85 4.41 -9.70
CA MET A 80 -3.22 5.52 -8.96
C MET A 80 -2.88 6.70 -9.87
N ARG A 81 -2.34 6.45 -11.06
CA ARG A 81 -2.03 7.49 -12.04
C ARG A 81 -3.29 8.22 -12.48
N ARG A 82 -4.37 7.49 -12.82
CA ARG A 82 -5.66 8.10 -13.19
C ARG A 82 -6.23 8.94 -12.04
N THR A 83 -6.20 8.42 -10.82
CA THR A 83 -6.68 9.15 -9.64
C THR A 83 -5.92 10.46 -9.42
N LEU A 84 -4.60 10.47 -9.60
CA LEU A 84 -3.80 11.69 -9.50
C LEU A 84 -4.16 12.72 -10.58
N GLU A 85 -4.41 12.27 -11.81
CA GLU A 85 -4.88 13.14 -12.90
C GLU A 85 -6.26 13.75 -12.56
N GLU A 86 -7.18 12.95 -12.03
CA GLU A 86 -8.51 13.44 -11.63
C GLU A 86 -8.46 14.42 -10.46
N VAL A 87 -7.60 14.17 -9.47
CA VAL A 87 -7.34 15.11 -8.36
C VAL A 87 -6.80 16.43 -8.89
N ALA A 88 -5.84 16.38 -9.82
CA ALA A 88 -5.25 17.58 -10.41
C ALA A 88 -6.29 18.41 -11.21
N VAL A 89 -7.27 17.75 -11.83
CA VAL A 89 -8.31 18.42 -12.65
C VAL A 89 -9.49 18.90 -11.80
N ARG A 90 -9.92 18.12 -10.81
CA ARG A 90 -11.19 18.34 -10.09
C ARG A 90 -11.02 18.81 -8.65
N GLY A 91 -9.80 18.73 -8.10
CA GLY A 91 -9.52 19.05 -6.69
C GLY A 91 -10.20 18.11 -5.69
N VAL A 92 -10.71 16.96 -6.14
CA VAL A 92 -11.40 15.96 -5.32
C VAL A 92 -10.62 14.66 -5.38
N ILE A 93 -10.33 14.08 -4.22
CA ILE A 93 -9.79 12.72 -4.11
C ILE A 93 -10.98 11.75 -4.20
N PRO A 94 -11.13 10.99 -5.31
CA PRO A 94 -12.21 10.02 -5.42
C PRO A 94 -12.02 8.93 -4.37
N ASN A 95 -13.12 8.51 -3.72
CA ASN A 95 -13.09 7.39 -2.78
C ASN A 95 -12.81 6.10 -3.58
N PRO A 96 -11.68 5.40 -3.33
CA PRO A 96 -11.34 4.18 -4.08
C PRO A 96 -12.35 3.05 -3.85
N PHE A 97 -13.11 3.07 -2.76
CA PHE A 97 -14.10 2.04 -2.42
C PHE A 97 -15.50 2.28 -3.01
N GLU A 98 -15.75 3.47 -3.57
CA GLU A 98 -17.03 3.83 -4.20
C GLU A 98 -17.01 3.68 -5.73
N GLN A 99 -15.86 3.32 -6.30
CA GLN A 99 -15.68 3.08 -7.74
C GLN A 99 -16.21 1.68 -8.10
N ARG A 100 -17.53 1.54 -8.18
CA ARG A 100 -18.21 0.36 -8.76
C ARG A 100 -18.84 0.69 -10.11
#